data_AF-R5L1G0-F1
#
_entry.id   AF-R5L1G0-F1
#
_cell.length_a   1.000
_cell.length_b   1.000
_cell.length_c   1.000
_cell.angle_alpha   90.00
_cell.angle_beta   90.00
_cell.angle_gamma   90.00
#
_symmetry.space_group_name_H-M   'P 1'
#
loop_
_entity.id
_entity.type
_entity.pdbx_description
1 polymer ?
#
loop_
_entity_poly.entity_id
_entity_poly.type
_entity_poly.pdbx_seq_one_letter_code
_entity_poly.pdbx_strand_id
1 'polypeptide(L)'
;MINESNASPFKRVTKIMATAVIAFVLMICIFATNAFAGMAAQYNVVIDDNGKQFTVATEETEPIEILNEANITLGANDRLNIAGFTAGEGGTIVVDRLNIVNIQFGDVITPYEVYADTVGEALAEIGMDDTNSAQNYQNSDAVENGMVIIVSAPINVSLYADGQTYTISVSGGTVQDVISLAGISLGSGDYTEPELSAVAEDGMQITVYRTETKTITVTESIDFETKTKTDPDMEIGETRIETKGVAGERLVTYKVTYVNGEEQAREELSSAVTKQPVTQIKYVGSKTPGVTPNGVQSMNGFTLGQKIKGKYTHYCACAVCCGKSNGITASGKKVYNGMPNPYYVACNWLPLGSVISVNGTNYTVVDRGGSKLSKTGRIDIYTPEGHAAALRGGTGSCDITIVRLGW
;
A
#
# COMPACT_ATOMS: atom_id res chain seq x y z
N MET A 1 33.47 16.94 51.86
CA MET A 1 33.19 18.39 51.74
C MET A 1 33.61 18.81 50.36
N ILE A 2 32.66 18.81 49.42
CA ILE A 2 32.91 19.18 48.02
C ILE A 2 31.74 20.09 47.62
N ASN A 3 32.10 21.21 46.98
CA ASN A 3 31.28 22.07 46.15
C ASN A 3 30.17 21.32 45.41
N GLU A 4 29.03 21.98 45.15
CA GLU A 4 28.62 22.28 43.77
C GLU A 4 27.75 23.55 43.74
N SER A 5 28.10 24.41 42.80
CA SER A 5 27.41 25.60 42.34
C SER A 5 26.59 25.29 41.09
N ASN A 6 25.54 26.10 40.89
CA ASN A 6 24.84 26.40 39.64
C ASN A 6 23.78 25.41 39.12
N ALA A 7 22.52 25.80 39.30
CA ALA A 7 21.60 26.01 38.19
C ALA A 7 20.45 26.94 38.63
N SER A 8 20.52 28.21 38.22
CA SER A 8 19.30 28.95 37.88
C SER A 8 18.93 28.53 36.45
N PRO A 9 17.65 28.48 36.08
CA PRO A 9 17.07 29.68 35.47
C PRO A 9 15.56 29.91 35.72
N PHE A 10 15.13 31.15 35.46
CA PHE A 10 13.85 31.50 34.84
C PHE A 10 12.55 31.76 35.64
N LYS A 11 12.57 31.94 36.97
CA LYS A 11 11.34 32.31 37.74
C LYS A 11 11.06 33.81 37.96
N ARG A 12 11.63 34.72 37.15
CA ARG A 12 11.53 36.17 37.47
C ARG A 12 11.17 37.13 36.34
N VAL A 13 10.79 36.65 35.16
CA VAL A 13 10.55 37.55 34.01
C VAL A 13 9.08 37.96 33.85
N THR A 14 8.12 37.16 34.34
CA THR A 14 6.68 37.48 34.19
C THR A 14 6.15 38.53 35.18
N LYS A 15 6.79 38.72 36.34
CA LYS A 15 6.46 39.85 37.24
C LYS A 15 6.67 41.22 36.58
N ILE A 16 7.44 41.31 35.49
CA ILE A 16 7.80 42.57 34.81
C ILE A 16 6.69 43.08 33.88
N MET A 17 5.87 42.19 33.30
CA MET A 17 4.79 42.62 32.38
C MET A 17 3.52 43.06 33.11
N ALA A 18 3.18 42.42 34.23
CA ALA A 18 2.13 42.92 35.12
C ALA A 18 2.54 44.25 35.78
N THR A 19 3.83 44.43 36.14
CA THR A 19 4.31 45.73 36.67
C THR A 19 4.26 46.88 35.67
N ALA A 20 4.31 46.62 34.36
CA ALA A 20 4.22 47.68 33.34
C ALA A 20 2.81 48.30 33.23
N VAL A 21 1.75 47.52 33.46
CA VAL A 21 0.37 48.04 33.53
C VAL A 21 0.09 48.65 34.90
N ILE A 22 0.65 48.08 35.97
CA ILE A 22 0.59 48.62 37.35
C ILE A 22 1.14 50.06 37.40
N ALA A 23 2.21 50.37 36.67
CA ALA A 23 2.75 51.74 36.61
C ALA A 23 1.85 52.75 35.85
N PHE A 24 1.05 52.29 34.88
CA PHE A 24 0.23 53.20 34.05
C PHE A 24 -1.10 53.57 34.73
N VAL A 25 -1.68 52.67 35.53
CA VAL A 25 -2.87 52.98 36.34
C VAL A 25 -2.50 53.77 37.60
N LEU A 26 -1.33 53.50 38.22
CA LEU A 26 -0.81 54.33 39.32
C LEU A 26 -0.50 55.78 38.91
N MET A 27 -0.24 56.05 37.62
CA MET A 27 0.10 57.40 37.14
C MET A 27 -1.11 58.31 36.90
N ILE A 28 -2.35 57.79 36.85
CA ILE A 28 -3.57 58.61 36.64
C ILE A 28 -4.21 59.06 37.97
N CYS A 29 -3.87 58.45 39.10
CA CYS A 29 -4.45 58.81 40.41
C CYS A 29 -3.55 59.68 41.31
N ILE A 30 -2.40 60.15 40.82
CA ILE A 30 -1.54 61.11 41.54
C ILE A 30 -1.70 62.53 40.96
N PHE A 31 -2.87 63.13 41.14
CA PHE A 31 -3.12 64.58 41.10
C PHE A 31 -4.46 64.81 41.83
N ALA A 32 -4.61 65.57 42.91
CA ALA A 32 -3.80 66.63 43.47
C ALA A 32 -4.06 66.76 44.98
N THR A 33 -3.00 67.03 45.75
CA THR A 33 -3.10 67.68 47.05
C THR A 33 -3.51 69.14 46.86
N ASN A 34 -4.53 69.61 47.56
CA ASN A 34 -4.53 70.95 48.14
C ASN A 34 -5.40 71.01 49.39
N ALA A 35 -4.81 71.61 50.42
CA ALA A 35 -5.27 71.79 51.77
C ALA A 35 -6.73 72.25 51.93
N PHE A 36 -7.50 71.51 52.74
CA PHE A 36 -8.49 72.08 53.64
C PHE A 36 -8.18 71.58 55.05
N ALA A 37 -7.83 72.51 55.94
CA ALA A 37 -7.63 72.24 57.35
C ALA A 37 -8.99 71.91 58.00
N GLY A 38 -9.12 70.74 58.62
CA GLY A 38 -10.25 70.41 59.50
C GLY A 38 -10.91 69.03 59.35
N MET A 39 -10.44 68.17 58.45
CA MET A 39 -10.88 66.77 58.36
C MET A 39 -9.64 65.87 58.22
N ALA A 40 -9.65 64.67 58.79
CA ALA A 40 -8.51 63.77 58.72
C ALA A 40 -8.11 63.53 57.27
N ALA A 41 -6.80 63.54 56.99
CA ALA A 41 -6.31 63.48 55.63
C ALA A 41 -6.44 62.03 55.13
N GLN A 42 -7.48 61.78 54.34
CA GLN A 42 -7.62 60.51 53.62
C GLN A 42 -6.44 60.31 52.66
N TYR A 43 -5.99 59.07 52.55
CA TYR A 43 -4.94 58.65 51.63
C TYR A 43 -5.37 57.39 50.89
N ASN A 44 -4.77 57.13 49.72
CA ASN A 44 -5.18 56.02 48.85
C ASN A 44 -4.34 54.76 49.12
N VAL A 45 -5.02 53.63 49.25
CA VAL A 45 -4.43 52.30 49.38
C VAL A 45 -4.94 51.42 48.26
N VAL A 46 -4.02 50.73 47.58
CA VAL A 46 -4.36 49.68 46.62
C VAL A 46 -4.47 48.36 47.36
N ILE A 47 -5.61 47.70 47.26
CA ILE A 47 -5.81 46.36 47.78
C ILE A 47 -5.77 45.40 46.59
N ASP A 48 -4.84 44.45 46.60
CA ASP A 48 -4.78 43.36 45.64
C ASP A 48 -5.37 42.10 46.29
N ASP A 49 -6.58 41.72 45.92
CA ASP A 49 -7.27 40.53 46.43
C ASP A 49 -7.25 39.43 45.36
N ASN A 50 -6.27 38.53 45.47
CA ASN A 50 -6.05 37.40 44.56
C ASN A 50 -6.02 37.82 43.07
N GLY A 51 -5.25 38.87 42.77
CA GLY A 51 -5.08 39.47 41.44
C GLY A 51 -6.14 40.53 41.07
N LYS A 52 -7.19 40.71 41.88
CA LYS A 52 -8.21 41.75 41.68
C LYS A 52 -7.83 42.99 42.49
N GLN A 53 -7.56 44.08 41.78
CA GLN A 53 -7.13 45.32 42.43
C GLN A 53 -8.30 46.27 42.69
N PHE A 54 -8.34 46.81 43.90
CA PHE A 54 -9.25 47.84 44.37
C PHE A 54 -8.44 49.02 44.88
N THR A 55 -8.98 50.23 44.79
CA THR A 55 -8.37 51.41 45.44
C THR A 55 -9.37 51.99 46.41
N VAL A 56 -8.94 52.16 47.65
CA VAL A 56 -9.74 52.70 48.74
C VAL A 56 -9.07 53.97 49.25
N ALA A 57 -9.84 55.04 49.38
CA ALA A 57 -9.43 56.25 50.09
C ALA A 57 -9.85 56.09 51.55
N THR A 58 -8.89 56.13 52.49
CA THR A 58 -9.11 55.75 53.89
C THR A 58 -8.40 56.72 54.84
N GLU A 59 -8.92 56.84 56.07
CA GLU A 59 -8.24 57.49 57.21
C GLU A 59 -7.61 56.47 58.16
N GLU A 60 -7.92 55.19 57.96
CA GLU A 60 -7.49 54.11 58.83
C GLU A 60 -5.99 53.87 58.71
N THR A 61 -5.35 53.44 59.80
CA THR A 61 -3.91 53.13 59.84
C THR A 61 -3.63 51.63 59.95
N GLU A 62 -4.66 50.86 60.29
CA GLU A 62 -4.57 49.41 60.45
C GLU A 62 -5.05 48.70 59.17
N PRO A 63 -4.23 47.83 58.55
CA PRO A 63 -4.57 47.12 57.33
C PRO A 63 -5.93 46.41 57.36
N ILE A 64 -6.30 45.82 58.50
CA ILE A 64 -7.57 45.09 58.64
C ILE A 64 -8.77 46.03 58.56
N GLU A 65 -8.69 47.23 59.13
CA GLU A 65 -9.79 48.21 59.06
C GLU A 65 -9.92 48.78 57.65
N ILE A 66 -8.79 48.97 56.95
CA ILE A 66 -8.78 49.37 55.53
C ILE A 66 -9.45 48.31 54.65
N LEU A 67 -9.19 47.01 54.91
CA LEU A 67 -9.88 45.92 54.22
C LEU A 67 -11.39 45.89 54.55
N ASN A 68 -11.76 46.10 55.82
CA ASN A 68 -13.17 46.16 56.23
C ASN A 68 -13.92 47.30 55.52
N GLU A 69 -13.30 48.48 55.38
CA GLU A 69 -13.85 49.62 54.61
C GLU A 69 -14.05 49.27 53.13
N ALA A 70 -13.17 48.43 52.57
CA ALA A 70 -13.31 47.86 51.24
C ALA A 70 -14.37 46.75 51.13
N ASN A 71 -15.02 46.37 52.24
CA ASN A 71 -15.88 45.18 52.38
C ASN A 71 -15.15 43.86 52.09
N ILE A 72 -13.86 43.80 52.41
CA ILE A 72 -13.00 42.63 52.23
C ILE A 72 -12.74 42.03 53.61
N THR A 73 -13.42 40.93 53.93
CA THR A 73 -13.16 40.16 55.17
C THR A 73 -12.15 39.07 54.88
N LEU A 74 -11.11 38.92 55.71
CA LEU A 74 -10.17 37.82 55.62
C LEU A 74 -10.80 36.50 56.12
N GLY A 75 -10.61 35.43 55.36
CA GLY A 75 -10.87 34.07 55.79
C GLY A 75 -9.86 33.60 56.83
N ALA A 76 -10.16 32.50 57.52
CA ALA A 76 -9.37 32.01 58.65
C ALA A 76 -7.90 31.67 58.31
N ASN A 77 -7.62 31.35 57.05
CA ASN A 77 -6.30 30.94 56.56
C ASN A 77 -5.78 31.80 55.40
N ASP A 78 -6.46 32.91 55.09
CA ASP A 78 -5.97 33.88 54.12
C ASP A 78 -4.68 34.52 54.65
N ARG A 79 -3.77 34.86 53.74
CA ARG A 79 -2.51 35.52 54.10
C ARG A 79 -2.58 36.98 53.71
N LEU A 80 -2.02 37.82 54.57
CA LEU A 80 -1.95 39.25 54.36
C LEU A 80 -0.49 39.67 54.22
N ASN A 81 -0.15 40.28 53.09
CA ASN A 81 1.16 40.86 52.84
C ASN A 81 1.05 42.39 52.76
N ILE A 82 1.59 43.03 53.78
CA ILE A 82 1.57 44.49 53.96
C ILE A 82 2.94 45.14 53.72
N ALA A 83 3.92 44.40 53.16
CA ALA A 83 5.27 44.94 52.96
C ALA A 83 5.31 46.15 52.01
N GLY A 84 4.28 46.32 51.17
CA GLY A 84 4.11 47.46 50.27
C GLY A 84 3.23 48.59 50.83
N PHE A 85 2.76 48.49 52.08
CA PHE A 85 1.86 49.45 52.71
C PHE A 85 2.58 50.27 53.79
N THR A 86 2.32 51.57 53.82
CA THR A 86 2.79 52.49 54.87
C THR A 86 1.63 53.34 55.35
N ALA A 87 1.31 53.25 56.64
CA ALA A 87 0.18 53.97 57.24
C ALA A 87 0.32 55.50 57.05
N GLY A 88 -0.77 56.14 56.60
CA GLY A 88 -0.82 57.57 56.29
C GLY A 88 -0.14 58.00 54.98
N GLU A 89 0.63 57.12 54.34
CA GLU A 89 1.29 57.38 53.05
C GLU A 89 0.66 56.61 51.88
N GLY A 90 0.07 55.44 52.16
CA GLY A 90 -0.58 54.59 51.17
C GLY A 90 0.25 53.37 50.79
N GLY A 91 0.13 52.95 49.54
CA GLY A 91 0.82 51.77 49.01
C GLY A 91 -0.12 50.60 48.77
N THR A 92 0.41 49.38 48.82
CA THR A 92 -0.32 48.16 48.44
C THR A 92 -0.43 47.18 49.59
N ILE A 93 -1.65 46.74 49.86
CA ILE A 93 -1.99 45.60 50.71
C ILE A 93 -2.35 44.44 49.79
N VAL A 94 -1.67 43.30 49.92
CA VAL A 94 -1.95 42.10 49.14
C VAL A 94 -2.62 41.07 50.03
N VAL A 95 -3.76 40.55 49.59
CA VAL A 95 -4.52 39.48 50.21
C VAL A 95 -4.37 38.23 49.34
N ASP A 96 -3.65 37.23 49.86
CA ASP A 96 -3.55 35.92 49.23
C ASP A 96 -4.66 35.03 49.82
N ARG A 97 -5.66 34.71 49.00
CA ARG A 97 -6.80 33.89 49.44
C ARG A 97 -6.41 32.43 49.45
N LEU A 98 -6.79 31.71 50.52
CA LEU A 98 -6.65 30.26 50.52
C LEU A 98 -7.76 29.66 49.66
N ASN A 99 -7.36 29.06 48.54
CA ASN A 99 -8.25 28.32 47.66
C ASN A 99 -8.00 26.82 47.77
N ILE A 100 -9.08 26.03 47.75
CA ILE A 100 -9.02 24.58 47.58
C ILE A 100 -9.27 24.27 46.11
N VAL A 101 -8.25 23.80 45.41
CA VAL A 101 -8.39 23.29 44.05
C VAL A 101 -8.45 21.76 44.08
N ASN A 102 -9.37 21.17 43.32
CA ASN A 102 -9.53 19.72 43.23
C ASN A 102 -8.88 19.23 41.94
N ILE A 103 -7.75 18.53 42.05
CA ILE A 103 -7.09 17.97 40.87
C ILE A 103 -7.67 16.58 40.60
N GLN A 104 -8.32 16.45 39.44
CA GLN A 104 -8.81 15.17 38.95
C GLN A 104 -7.79 14.57 37.98
N PHE A 105 -7.26 13.39 38.31
CA PHE A 105 -6.40 12.59 37.43
C PHE A 105 -7.02 11.19 37.27
N GLY A 106 -7.54 10.90 36.07
CA GLY A 106 -8.39 9.73 35.85
C GLY A 106 -9.65 9.78 36.72
N ASP A 107 -9.88 8.73 37.51
CA ASP A 107 -11.03 8.63 38.42
C ASP A 107 -10.74 9.19 39.83
N VAL A 108 -9.51 9.65 40.09
CA VAL A 108 -9.08 10.12 41.41
C VAL A 108 -9.16 11.64 41.47
N ILE A 109 -9.85 12.17 42.49
CA ILE A 109 -9.91 13.60 42.79
C ILE A 109 -9.17 13.85 44.10
N THR A 110 -8.16 14.72 44.07
CA THR A 110 -7.36 15.10 45.25
C THR A 110 -7.45 16.60 45.50
N PRO A 111 -7.89 17.05 46.69
CA PRO A 111 -7.92 18.46 47.04
C PRO A 111 -6.52 18.98 47.42
N TYR A 112 -6.19 20.18 46.97
CA TYR A 112 -4.97 20.90 47.33
C TYR A 112 -5.30 22.32 47.78
N GLU A 113 -4.64 22.74 48.86
CA GLU A 113 -4.64 24.11 49.35
C GLU A 113 -3.58 24.92 48.60
N VAL A 114 -4.00 26.00 47.92
CA VAL A 114 -3.13 26.87 47.12
C VAL A 114 -3.45 28.34 47.37
N TYR A 115 -2.45 29.20 47.18
CA TYR A 115 -2.57 30.66 47.24
C TYR A 115 -2.39 31.33 45.88
N ALA A 116 -2.44 30.53 44.81
CA ALA A 116 -2.23 30.96 43.44
C ALA A 116 -3.42 31.74 42.87
N ASP A 117 -3.12 32.73 42.02
CA ASP A 117 -4.13 33.53 41.32
C ASP A 117 -4.63 32.83 40.06
N THR A 118 -3.77 32.04 39.40
CA THR A 118 -4.05 31.37 38.13
C THR A 118 -3.89 29.85 38.20
N VAL A 119 -4.59 29.13 37.32
CA VAL A 119 -4.52 27.65 37.23
C VAL A 119 -3.07 27.18 37.06
N GLY A 120 -2.30 27.82 36.18
CA GLY A 120 -0.90 27.45 35.95
C GLY A 120 -0.03 27.67 37.20
N GLU A 121 -0.27 28.72 37.97
CA GLU A 121 0.42 28.96 39.24
C GLU A 121 0.00 27.94 40.31
N ALA A 122 -1.28 27.57 40.37
CA ALA A 122 -1.78 26.57 41.31
C ALA A 122 -1.14 25.19 41.05
N LEU A 123 -1.09 24.77 39.78
CA LEU A 123 -0.41 23.53 39.37
C LEU A 123 1.09 23.58 39.70
N ALA A 124 1.76 24.72 39.47
CA ALA A 124 3.16 24.90 39.81
C ALA A 124 3.42 24.91 41.33
N GLU A 125 2.50 25.45 42.14
CA GLU A 125 2.60 25.50 43.61
C GLU A 125 2.55 24.09 44.21
N ILE A 126 1.68 23.22 43.68
CA ILE A 126 1.58 21.82 44.11
C ILE A 126 2.65 20.91 43.48
N GLY A 127 3.53 21.47 42.65
CA GLY A 127 4.64 20.74 42.01
C GLY A 127 4.22 19.85 40.84
N MET A 128 3.08 20.13 40.20
CA MET A 128 2.62 19.42 39.01
C MET A 128 3.24 20.03 37.74
N ASP A 129 3.88 19.19 36.91
CA ASP A 129 4.31 19.55 35.57
C ASP A 129 3.21 19.22 34.57
N ASP A 130 2.73 20.24 33.87
CA ASP A 130 1.57 20.19 33.00
C ASP A 130 1.92 20.43 31.53
N THR A 131 3.22 20.56 31.20
CA THR A 131 3.73 21.03 29.91
C THR A 131 3.18 20.26 28.69
N ASN A 132 2.71 19.02 28.87
CA ASN A 132 2.13 18.19 27.81
C ASN A 132 0.81 17.50 28.22
N SER A 133 0.21 17.91 29.33
CA SER A 133 -1.01 17.33 29.86
C SER A 133 -2.24 18.06 29.34
N ALA A 134 -3.30 17.33 29.03
CA ALA A 134 -4.57 17.95 28.68
C ALA A 134 -5.24 18.51 29.94
N GLN A 135 -5.83 19.71 29.81
CA GLN A 135 -6.55 20.38 30.90
C GLN A 135 -7.91 20.90 30.45
N ASN A 136 -8.88 20.95 31.37
CA ASN A 136 -10.16 21.60 31.14
C ASN A 136 -10.13 23.14 31.30
N TYR A 137 -9.08 23.68 31.92
CA TYR A 137 -8.83 25.11 32.07
C TYR A 137 -7.55 25.52 31.34
N GLN A 138 -7.43 26.80 31.00
CA GLN A 138 -6.17 27.39 30.52
C GLN A 138 -5.31 27.79 31.72
N ASN A 139 -3.98 27.74 31.57
CA ASN A 139 -3.05 28.14 32.63
C ASN A 139 -3.23 29.60 33.08
N SER A 140 -3.81 30.45 32.24
CA SER A 140 -4.11 31.86 32.54
C SER A 140 -5.46 32.08 33.25
N ASP A 141 -6.30 31.05 33.35
CA ASP A 141 -7.61 31.19 33.99
C ASP A 141 -7.45 31.42 35.49
N ALA A 142 -8.32 32.25 36.07
CA ALA A 142 -8.29 32.57 37.48
C ALA A 142 -8.71 31.37 38.34
N VAL A 143 -8.08 31.23 39.51
CA VAL A 143 -8.44 30.18 40.48
C VAL A 143 -9.70 30.58 41.22
N GLU A 144 -10.63 29.62 41.36
CA GLU A 144 -11.81 29.74 42.21
C GLU A 144 -11.83 28.61 43.24
N ASN A 145 -12.14 28.96 44.49
CA ASN A 145 -12.24 27.98 45.56
C ASN A 145 -13.27 26.88 45.24
N GLY A 146 -12.83 25.63 45.31
CA GLY A 146 -13.61 24.44 45.01
C GLY A 146 -13.57 23.99 43.54
N MET A 147 -12.89 24.71 42.63
CA MET A 147 -12.82 24.33 41.22
C MET A 147 -12.21 22.93 41.02
N VAL A 148 -12.62 22.24 39.95
CA VAL A 148 -12.12 20.90 39.60
C VAL A 148 -11.28 21.00 38.34
N ILE A 149 -9.96 20.93 38.49
CA ILE A 149 -9.01 20.93 37.37
C ILE A 149 -8.77 19.49 36.96
N ILE A 150 -9.22 19.12 35.76
CA ILE A 150 -9.00 17.81 35.17
C ILE A 150 -7.65 17.85 34.48
N VAL A 151 -6.73 16.98 34.88
CA VAL A 151 -5.42 16.81 34.27
C VAL A 151 -5.34 15.40 33.72
N SER A 152 -5.14 15.29 32.41
CA SER A 152 -4.98 14.00 31.73
C SER A 152 -3.50 13.74 31.43
N ALA A 153 -3.10 12.47 31.50
CA ALA A 153 -1.78 12.05 31.07
C ALA A 153 -1.51 12.46 29.61
N PRO A 154 -0.25 12.80 29.25
CA PRO A 154 0.11 13.08 27.87
C PRO A 154 -0.12 11.85 27.01
N ILE A 155 -0.56 12.07 25.77
CA ILE A 155 -0.72 11.05 24.74
C ILE A 155 0.61 10.92 24.01
N ASN A 156 1.26 9.77 24.12
CA ASN A 156 2.54 9.51 23.47
C ASN A 156 2.33 8.70 22.19
N VAL A 157 2.77 9.26 21.07
CA VAL A 157 2.64 8.62 19.75
C VAL A 157 3.99 8.42 19.10
N SER A 158 4.11 7.34 18.32
CA SER A 158 5.29 7.02 17.53
C SER A 158 5.00 7.28 16.06
N LEU A 159 5.68 8.26 15.48
CA LEU A 159 5.55 8.65 14.08
C LEU A 159 6.73 8.15 13.27
N TYR A 160 6.49 7.32 12.25
CA TYR A 160 7.51 6.90 11.28
C TYR A 160 7.34 7.66 9.96
N ALA A 161 8.38 8.36 9.54
CA ALA A 161 8.39 9.12 8.29
C ALA A 161 9.82 9.20 7.73
N ASP A 162 9.96 9.04 6.41
CA ASP A 162 11.23 9.21 5.69
C ASP A 162 12.41 8.38 6.27
N GLY A 163 12.11 7.19 6.78
CA GLY A 163 13.10 6.28 7.37
C GLY A 163 13.45 6.58 8.84
N GLN A 164 12.80 7.56 9.47
CA GLN A 164 13.05 7.97 10.85
C GLN A 164 11.80 7.80 11.73
N THR A 165 12.02 7.50 13.01
CA THR A 165 10.95 7.41 14.02
C THR A 165 11.06 8.59 14.99
N TYR A 166 9.94 9.27 15.20
CA TYR A 166 9.77 10.38 16.14
C TYR A 166 8.84 9.94 17.27
N THR A 167 9.20 10.26 18.51
CA THR A 167 8.29 10.15 19.65
C THR A 167 7.74 11.52 19.96
N ILE A 168 6.43 11.69 19.82
CA ILE A 168 5.74 12.97 20.00
C ILE A 168 4.75 12.81 21.17
N SER A 169 4.77 13.75 22.10
CA SER A 169 3.78 13.83 23.18
C SER A 169 2.81 14.97 22.88
N VAL A 170 1.51 14.68 22.93
CA VAL A 170 0.45 15.67 22.71
C VAL A 170 -0.58 15.61 23.84
N SER A 171 -1.26 16.72 24.09
CA SER A 171 -2.39 16.78 25.04
C SER A 171 -3.72 16.31 24.43
N GLY A 172 -3.75 16.05 23.12
CA GLY A 172 -4.95 15.68 22.38
C GLY A 172 -4.81 16.04 20.91
N GLY A 173 -5.90 15.91 20.16
CA GLY A 173 -5.95 16.25 18.73
C GLY A 173 -5.92 15.02 17.84
N THR A 174 -5.52 15.23 16.60
CA THR A 174 -5.56 14.25 15.51
C THR A 174 -4.16 13.88 15.02
N VAL A 175 -4.08 12.84 14.18
CA VAL A 175 -2.84 12.50 13.45
C VAL A 175 -2.30 13.71 12.68
N GLN A 176 -3.16 14.54 12.09
CA GLN A 176 -2.73 15.78 11.41
C GLN A 176 -1.98 16.75 12.35
N ASP A 177 -2.44 16.90 13.59
CA ASP A 177 -1.82 17.78 14.58
C ASP A 177 -0.44 17.23 14.98
N VAL A 178 -0.33 15.91 15.16
CA VAL A 178 0.95 15.23 15.42
C VAL A 178 1.95 15.44 14.29
N ILE A 179 1.52 15.25 13.03
CA ILE A 179 2.37 15.48 11.84
C ILE A 179 2.87 16.92 11.79
N SER A 180 1.97 17.88 12.06
CA SER A 180 2.30 19.32 12.07
C SER A 180 3.29 19.67 13.18
N LEU A 181 3.10 19.11 14.38
CA LEU A 181 4.00 19.29 15.52
C LEU A 181 5.39 18.69 15.27
N ALA A 182 5.46 17.56 14.56
CA ALA A 182 6.71 16.97 14.10
C ALA A 182 7.41 17.79 12.99
N GLY A 183 6.78 18.86 12.48
CA GLY A 183 7.32 19.69 11.41
C GLY A 183 7.34 18.99 10.05
N ILE A 184 6.56 17.92 9.86
CA ILE A 184 6.53 17.15 8.62
C ILE A 184 5.45 17.72 7.70
N SER A 185 5.85 18.08 6.48
CA SER A 185 4.91 18.50 5.43
C SER A 185 4.59 17.33 4.51
N LEU A 186 3.30 17.16 4.18
CA LEU A 186 2.82 16.13 3.26
C LEU A 186 2.66 16.69 1.85
N GLY A 187 3.12 15.95 0.84
CA GLY A 187 2.86 16.23 -0.56
C GLY A 187 1.41 15.91 -0.96
N SER A 188 1.00 16.31 -2.17
CA SER A 188 -0.39 16.19 -2.63
C SER A 188 -0.92 14.75 -2.76
N GLY A 189 -0.04 13.75 -2.79
CA GLY A 189 -0.40 12.33 -2.83
C GLY A 189 0.02 11.55 -1.59
N ASP A 190 0.69 12.20 -0.64
CA ASP A 190 1.15 11.55 0.59
C ASP A 190 -0.05 11.31 1.51
N TYR A 191 0.02 10.25 2.31
CA TYR A 191 -1.01 9.92 3.28
C TYR A 191 -0.40 9.28 4.53
N THR A 192 -1.22 9.14 5.57
CA THR A 192 -0.82 8.50 6.82
C THR A 192 -1.68 7.28 7.10
N GLU A 193 -1.11 6.36 7.87
CA GLU A 193 -1.87 5.30 8.53
C GLU A 193 -1.53 5.31 10.03
N PRO A 194 -2.51 5.54 10.93
CA PRO A 194 -3.91 5.90 10.67
C PRO A 194 -4.10 7.20 9.87
N GLU A 195 -5.31 7.42 9.35
CA GLU A 195 -5.65 8.61 8.55
C GLU A 195 -5.50 9.91 9.35
N LEU A 196 -5.34 11.04 8.65
CA LEU A 196 -5.07 12.35 9.25
C LEU A 196 -6.14 12.80 10.27
N SER A 197 -7.41 12.42 10.07
CA SER A 197 -8.54 12.73 10.95
C SER A 197 -8.64 11.83 12.18
N ALA A 198 -7.88 10.73 12.26
CA ALA A 198 -7.92 9.85 13.40
C ALA A 198 -7.47 10.60 14.67
N VAL A 199 -8.21 10.44 15.76
CA VAL A 199 -7.87 11.03 17.06
C VAL A 199 -6.62 10.35 17.59
N ALA A 200 -5.66 11.13 18.07
CA ALA A 200 -4.44 10.59 18.66
C ALA A 200 -4.77 9.82 19.96
N GLU A 201 -4.25 8.60 20.07
CA GLU A 201 -4.40 7.73 21.25
C GLU A 201 -3.04 7.36 21.80
N ASP A 202 -2.95 7.08 23.11
CA ASP A 202 -1.67 6.79 23.75
C ASP A 202 -1.10 5.47 23.22
N GLY A 203 0.17 5.47 22.85
CA GLY A 203 0.85 4.36 22.18
C GLY A 203 0.54 4.23 20.68
N MET A 204 -0.23 5.15 20.08
CA MET A 204 -0.55 5.09 18.65
C MET A 204 0.72 5.13 17.78
N GLN A 205 0.77 4.26 16.78
CA GLN A 205 1.82 4.25 15.76
C GLN A 205 1.27 4.84 14.47
N ILE A 206 1.93 5.89 13.99
CA ILE A 206 1.56 6.62 12.77
C ILE A 206 2.67 6.40 11.75
N THR A 207 2.31 6.01 10.53
CA THR A 207 3.25 5.87 9.42
C THR A 207 2.89 6.85 8.31
N VAL A 208 3.87 7.61 7.82
CA VAL A 208 3.74 8.45 6.63
C VAL A 208 4.15 7.66 5.40
N TYR A 209 3.31 7.68 4.37
CA TYR A 209 3.56 7.09 3.07
C TYR A 209 3.77 8.20 2.04
N ARG A 210 4.95 8.21 1.41
CA ARG A 210 5.33 9.17 0.37
C ARG A 210 4.90 8.66 -1.01
N THR A 211 4.12 9.45 -1.74
CA THR A 211 3.63 9.08 -3.06
C THR A 211 4.28 9.93 -4.15
N GLU A 212 4.91 9.27 -5.12
CA GLU A 212 5.53 9.91 -6.27
C GLU A 212 4.92 9.38 -7.57
N THR A 213 4.68 10.23 -8.55
CA THR A 213 4.27 9.82 -9.89
C THR A 213 5.33 10.21 -10.91
N LYS A 214 5.75 9.26 -11.74
CA LYS A 214 6.71 9.49 -12.84
C LYS A 214 6.09 9.14 -14.18
N THR A 215 6.45 9.91 -15.21
CA THR A 215 6.20 9.54 -16.60
C THR A 215 7.44 8.84 -17.13
N ILE A 216 7.31 7.57 -17.50
CA ILE A 216 8.41 6.73 -17.99
C ILE A 216 8.08 6.25 -19.39
N THR A 217 9.01 6.45 -20.32
CA THR A 217 8.89 5.95 -21.69
C THR A 217 9.83 4.77 -21.89
N VAL A 218 9.29 3.64 -22.34
CA VAL A 218 10.05 2.40 -22.60
C VAL A 218 9.74 1.85 -23.99
N THR A 219 10.69 1.11 -24.57
CA THR A 219 10.49 0.36 -25.81
C THR A 219 10.05 -1.05 -25.48
N GLU A 220 8.92 -1.48 -26.05
CA GLU A 220 8.39 -2.84 -25.93
C GLU A 220 8.37 -3.56 -27.28
N SER A 221 8.51 -4.89 -27.24
CA SER A 221 8.44 -5.76 -28.41
C SER A 221 7.00 -6.01 -28.83
N ILE A 222 6.74 -6.02 -30.15
CA ILE A 222 5.49 -6.47 -30.74
C ILE A 222 5.74 -7.82 -31.41
N ASP A 223 5.06 -8.86 -30.95
CA ASP A 223 5.18 -10.20 -31.55
C ASP A 223 4.77 -10.20 -33.03
N PHE A 224 5.45 -11.04 -33.83
CA PHE A 224 5.12 -11.21 -35.23
C PHE A 224 4.15 -12.38 -35.44
N GLU A 225 3.30 -12.24 -36.46
CA GLU A 225 2.43 -13.34 -36.90
C GLU A 225 3.19 -14.36 -37.75
N THR A 226 2.72 -15.62 -37.77
CA THR A 226 3.19 -16.63 -38.73
C THR A 226 2.06 -17.05 -39.67
N LYS A 227 2.27 -16.88 -40.97
CA LYS A 227 1.38 -17.39 -42.03
C LYS A 227 1.97 -18.65 -42.63
N THR A 228 1.19 -19.74 -42.61
CA THR A 228 1.58 -21.03 -43.18
C THR A 228 0.96 -21.22 -44.56
N LYS A 229 1.78 -21.62 -45.54
CA LYS A 229 1.36 -21.97 -46.91
C LYS A 229 1.73 -23.42 -47.22
N THR A 230 0.97 -24.09 -48.08
CA THR A 230 1.30 -25.44 -48.56
C THR A 230 2.11 -25.37 -49.84
N ASP A 231 3.14 -26.20 -49.97
CA ASP A 231 3.95 -26.36 -51.17
C ASP A 231 3.75 -27.77 -51.76
N PRO A 232 3.12 -27.93 -52.94
CA PRO A 232 2.87 -29.24 -53.55
C PRO A 232 4.12 -29.91 -54.09
N ASP A 233 5.25 -29.21 -54.18
CA ASP A 233 6.51 -29.77 -54.66
C ASP A 233 7.40 -30.27 -53.50
N MET A 234 7.17 -29.79 -52.28
CA MET A 234 7.86 -30.23 -51.07
C MET A 234 7.19 -31.45 -50.46
N GLU A 235 8.01 -32.41 -50.01
CA GLU A 235 7.50 -33.59 -49.35
C GLU A 235 6.80 -33.22 -48.04
N ILE A 236 5.71 -33.93 -47.74
CA ILE A 236 4.98 -33.72 -46.50
C ILE A 236 5.91 -33.87 -45.31
N GLY A 237 5.77 -32.96 -44.34
CA GLY A 237 6.65 -32.91 -43.18
C GLY A 237 7.94 -32.11 -43.36
N GLU A 238 8.30 -31.77 -44.60
CA GLU A 238 9.31 -30.74 -44.84
C GLU A 238 8.72 -29.35 -44.57
N THR A 239 9.56 -28.45 -44.05
CA THR A 239 9.19 -27.05 -43.85
C THR A 239 10.28 -26.13 -44.36
N ARG A 240 9.88 -25.00 -44.93
CA ARG A 240 10.79 -23.97 -45.43
C ARG A 240 10.29 -22.60 -45.00
N ILE A 241 11.17 -21.76 -44.47
CA ILE A 241 10.84 -20.36 -44.17
C ILE A 241 11.17 -19.55 -45.42
N GLU A 242 10.16 -18.89 -45.99
CA GLU A 242 10.33 -17.94 -47.10
C GLU A 242 10.71 -16.57 -46.55
N THR A 243 9.96 -16.08 -45.57
CA THR A 243 10.22 -14.80 -44.89
C THR A 243 10.38 -15.08 -43.41
N LYS A 244 11.54 -14.73 -42.85
CA LYS A 244 11.77 -14.85 -41.40
C LYS A 244 11.00 -13.75 -40.67
N GLY A 245 10.26 -14.15 -39.63
CA GLY A 245 9.55 -13.20 -38.78
C GLY A 245 10.50 -12.33 -37.98
N VAL A 246 10.16 -11.05 -37.83
CA VAL A 246 10.93 -10.10 -37.03
C VAL A 246 9.95 -9.36 -36.13
N ALA A 247 10.23 -9.33 -34.82
CA ALA A 247 9.42 -8.58 -33.88
C ALA A 247 9.41 -7.08 -34.25
N GLY A 248 8.25 -6.47 -34.09
CA GLY A 248 8.09 -5.03 -34.15
C GLY A 248 8.51 -4.41 -32.82
N GLU A 249 8.46 -3.09 -32.77
CA GLU A 249 8.74 -2.29 -31.58
C GLU A 249 7.68 -1.21 -31.45
N ARG A 250 7.23 -0.97 -30.21
CA ARG A 250 6.46 0.21 -29.85
C ARG A 250 7.14 0.96 -28.73
N LEU A 251 7.05 2.28 -28.79
CA LEU A 251 7.40 3.16 -27.69
C LEU A 251 6.14 3.38 -26.84
N VAL A 252 6.18 3.03 -25.57
CA VAL A 252 5.05 3.16 -24.65
C VAL A 252 5.42 4.12 -23.53
N THR A 253 4.54 5.10 -23.29
CA THR A 253 4.69 6.05 -22.18
C THR A 253 3.71 5.68 -21.08
N TYR A 254 4.26 5.41 -19.90
CA TYR A 254 3.52 5.05 -18.70
C TYR A 254 3.52 6.19 -17.69
N LYS A 255 2.41 6.35 -16.98
CA LYS A 255 2.37 7.00 -15.68
C LYS A 255 2.56 5.92 -14.62
N VAL A 256 3.63 6.02 -13.83
CA VAL A 256 3.97 5.04 -12.80
C VAL A 256 3.87 5.71 -11.43
N THR A 257 3.09 5.13 -10.54
CA THR A 257 2.90 5.59 -9.16
C THR A 257 3.74 4.75 -8.22
N TYR A 258 4.57 5.42 -7.43
CA TYR A 258 5.43 4.83 -6.40
C TYR A 258 4.93 5.24 -5.03
N VAL A 259 4.93 4.30 -4.07
CA VAL A 259 4.70 4.58 -2.64
C VAL A 259 5.94 4.12 -1.89
N ASN A 260 6.57 5.02 -1.13
CA ASN A 260 7.85 4.78 -0.44
C ASN A 260 8.95 4.21 -1.37
N GLY A 261 8.94 4.59 -2.64
CA GLY A 261 9.90 4.14 -3.66
C GLY A 261 9.53 2.83 -4.36
N GLU A 262 8.47 2.12 -3.94
CA GLU A 262 8.02 0.89 -4.57
C GLU A 262 6.88 1.14 -5.57
N GLU A 263 6.96 0.56 -6.77
CA GLU A 263 5.93 0.69 -7.81
C GLU A 263 4.63 0.02 -7.37
N GLN A 264 3.57 0.81 -7.21
CA GLN A 264 2.24 0.33 -6.82
C GLN A 264 1.30 0.20 -8.02
N ALA A 265 1.44 1.10 -9.00
CA ALA A 265 0.56 1.12 -10.16
C ALA A 265 1.25 1.68 -11.40
N ARG A 266 0.79 1.22 -12.57
CA ARG A 266 1.26 1.65 -13.88
C ARG A 266 0.07 1.79 -14.84
N GLU A 267 -0.03 2.93 -15.50
CA GLU A 267 -1.08 3.26 -16.48
C GLU A 267 -0.43 3.62 -17.82
N GLU A 268 -0.85 2.96 -18.91
CA GLU A 268 -0.43 3.33 -20.27
C GLU A 268 -1.11 4.63 -20.68
N LEU A 269 -0.34 5.70 -20.89
CA LEU A 269 -0.87 6.98 -21.36
C LEU A 269 -0.91 7.05 -22.89
N SER A 270 0.11 6.50 -23.54
CA SER A 270 0.21 6.47 -25.00
C SER A 270 1.14 5.37 -25.47
N SER A 271 0.89 4.88 -26.68
CA SER A 271 1.80 4.00 -27.39
C SER A 271 1.90 4.38 -28.87
N ALA A 272 3.09 4.23 -29.44
CA ALA A 272 3.36 4.46 -30.85
C ALA A 272 4.23 3.34 -31.41
N VAL A 273 3.78 2.69 -32.48
CA VAL A 273 4.58 1.67 -33.18
C VAL A 273 5.73 2.37 -33.90
N THR A 274 6.96 2.10 -33.49
CA THR A 274 8.18 2.64 -34.11
C THR A 274 8.71 1.72 -35.20
N LYS A 275 8.40 0.43 -35.12
CA LYS A 275 8.80 -0.59 -36.09
C LYS A 275 7.71 -1.64 -36.23
N GLN A 276 7.20 -1.82 -37.45
CA GLN A 276 6.17 -2.82 -37.72
C GLN A 276 6.75 -4.24 -37.63
N PRO A 277 6.05 -5.22 -37.01
CA PRO A 277 6.47 -6.60 -37.05
C PRO A 277 6.44 -7.14 -38.48
N VAL A 278 7.41 -7.97 -38.84
CA VAL A 278 7.46 -8.67 -40.13
C VAL A 278 6.84 -10.04 -39.95
N THR A 279 5.74 -10.32 -40.66
CA THR A 279 5.10 -11.64 -40.65
C THR A 279 6.03 -12.73 -41.18
N GLN A 280 6.15 -13.82 -40.43
CA GLN A 280 6.85 -15.02 -40.89
C GLN A 280 6.01 -15.76 -41.94
N ILE A 281 6.59 -16.09 -43.08
CA ILE A 281 5.96 -16.96 -44.08
C ILE A 281 6.65 -18.32 -44.05
N LYS A 282 5.90 -19.35 -43.67
CA LYS A 282 6.36 -20.73 -43.55
C LYS A 282 5.63 -21.61 -44.56
N TYR A 283 6.38 -22.31 -45.40
CA TYR A 283 5.86 -23.38 -46.24
C TYR A 283 5.90 -24.72 -45.50
N VAL A 284 4.86 -25.52 -45.70
CA VAL A 284 4.79 -26.93 -45.31
C VAL A 284 4.55 -27.76 -46.56
N GLY A 285 5.26 -28.88 -46.70
CA GLY A 285 5.10 -29.73 -47.87
C GLY A 285 3.74 -30.43 -47.92
N SER A 286 3.19 -30.56 -49.12
CA SER A 286 1.94 -31.30 -49.40
C SER A 286 2.12 -32.39 -50.47
N LYS A 287 3.35 -32.67 -50.92
CA LYS A 287 3.66 -33.78 -51.83
C LYS A 287 3.71 -35.11 -51.10
N THR A 288 2.92 -36.08 -51.56
CA THR A 288 3.00 -37.45 -51.03
C THR A 288 4.28 -38.13 -51.54
N PRO A 289 4.94 -38.97 -50.73
CA PRO A 289 6.13 -39.69 -51.17
C PRO A 289 5.84 -40.54 -52.41
N GLY A 290 6.73 -40.45 -53.40
CA GLY A 290 6.69 -41.31 -54.58
C GLY A 290 6.87 -42.78 -54.21
N VAL A 291 6.25 -43.68 -54.97
CA VAL A 291 6.43 -45.13 -54.77
C VAL A 291 7.60 -45.59 -55.62
N THR A 292 8.67 -46.09 -55.00
CA THR A 292 9.78 -46.73 -55.73
C THR A 292 9.38 -48.18 -56.04
N PRO A 293 9.24 -48.59 -57.32
CA PRO A 293 8.92 -49.97 -57.66
C PRO A 293 10.04 -50.93 -57.25
N ASN A 294 9.68 -52.11 -56.76
CA ASN A 294 10.62 -53.18 -56.38
C ASN A 294 10.55 -54.40 -57.33
N GLY A 295 9.86 -54.26 -58.47
CA GLY A 295 9.72 -55.32 -59.48
C GLY A 295 8.71 -56.43 -59.14
N VAL A 296 8.16 -56.47 -57.93
CA VAL A 296 7.20 -57.51 -57.51
C VAL A 296 5.83 -57.27 -58.15
N GLN A 297 5.40 -58.18 -59.04
CA GLN A 297 4.12 -58.10 -59.73
C GLN A 297 2.98 -58.81 -58.98
N SER A 298 3.30 -59.87 -58.22
CA SER A 298 2.33 -60.59 -57.40
C SER A 298 2.98 -61.21 -56.17
N MET A 299 2.23 -61.28 -55.06
CA MET A 299 2.68 -61.85 -53.79
C MET A 299 1.47 -62.24 -52.93
N ASN A 300 1.49 -63.44 -52.33
CA ASN A 300 0.45 -63.92 -51.41
C ASN A 300 -0.99 -63.79 -51.95
N GLY A 301 -1.18 -64.03 -53.26
CA GLY A 301 -2.49 -63.95 -53.92
C GLY A 301 -2.95 -62.54 -54.29
N PHE A 302 -2.12 -61.51 -54.07
CA PHE A 302 -2.38 -60.14 -54.48
C PHE A 302 -1.52 -59.74 -55.68
N THR A 303 -2.02 -58.85 -56.53
CA THR A 303 -1.32 -58.33 -57.70
C THR A 303 -1.13 -56.82 -57.64
N LEU A 304 -0.05 -56.34 -58.23
CA LEU A 304 0.20 -54.92 -58.41
C LEU A 304 -0.95 -54.30 -59.23
N GLY A 305 -1.45 -53.13 -58.81
CA GLY A 305 -2.58 -52.44 -59.42
C GLY A 305 -3.95 -52.97 -59.01
N GLN A 306 -4.03 -54.02 -58.20
CA GLN A 306 -5.31 -54.56 -57.73
C GLN A 306 -6.09 -53.51 -56.92
N LYS A 307 -7.36 -53.33 -57.28
CA LYS A 307 -8.30 -52.43 -56.60
C LYS A 307 -9.19 -53.21 -55.65
N ILE A 308 -9.33 -52.70 -54.43
CA ILE A 308 -10.04 -53.36 -53.33
C ILE A 308 -10.93 -52.31 -52.66
N LYS A 309 -12.24 -52.59 -52.59
CA LYS A 309 -13.18 -51.84 -51.75
C LYS A 309 -12.92 -52.18 -50.29
N GLY A 310 -12.68 -51.17 -49.47
CA GLY A 310 -12.23 -51.33 -48.09
C GLY A 310 -12.95 -50.46 -47.08
N LYS A 311 -12.56 -50.62 -45.82
CA LYS A 311 -12.87 -49.71 -44.72
C LYS A 311 -11.60 -49.36 -43.97
N TYR A 312 -11.47 -48.10 -43.57
CA TYR A 312 -10.40 -47.64 -42.71
C TYR A 312 -10.92 -47.32 -41.31
N THR A 313 -10.03 -47.41 -40.32
CA THR A 313 -10.16 -46.67 -39.06
C THR A 313 -8.88 -45.86 -38.82
N HIS A 314 -8.88 -44.96 -37.85
CA HIS A 314 -7.72 -44.14 -37.50
C HIS A 314 -7.13 -44.53 -36.16
N TYR A 315 -5.80 -44.46 -36.05
CA TYR A 315 -5.08 -44.67 -34.80
C TYR A 315 -3.93 -43.68 -34.66
N CYS A 316 -3.51 -43.39 -33.43
CA CYS A 316 -2.31 -42.59 -33.15
C CYS A 316 -1.35 -43.37 -32.26
N ALA A 317 -0.16 -42.83 -31.97
CA ALA A 317 0.89 -43.54 -31.24
C ALA A 317 0.67 -43.58 -29.71
N CYS A 318 -0.48 -43.15 -29.20
CA CYS A 318 -0.74 -43.13 -27.76
C CYS A 318 -1.02 -44.56 -27.22
N ALA A 319 -0.81 -44.73 -25.91
CA ALA A 319 -1.05 -46.01 -25.24
C ALA A 319 -2.51 -46.48 -25.35
N VAL A 320 -3.48 -45.56 -25.46
CA VAL A 320 -4.91 -45.90 -25.63
C VAL A 320 -5.17 -46.56 -26.99
N CYS A 321 -4.56 -46.06 -28.05
CA CYS A 321 -4.75 -46.61 -29.40
C CYS A 321 -3.88 -47.85 -29.65
N CYS A 322 -2.64 -47.86 -29.17
CA CYS A 322 -1.66 -48.90 -29.49
C CYS A 322 -1.47 -49.97 -28.41
N GLY A 323 -2.02 -49.77 -27.19
CA GLY A 323 -1.76 -50.61 -26.02
C GLY A 323 -0.31 -50.52 -25.48
N LYS A 324 0.52 -49.65 -26.07
CA LYS A 324 1.93 -49.43 -25.75
C LYS A 324 2.35 -48.01 -26.12
N SER A 325 3.40 -47.50 -25.50
CA SER A 325 3.88 -46.12 -25.69
C SER A 325 5.23 -45.99 -26.41
N ASN A 326 5.87 -47.10 -26.79
CA ASN A 326 7.20 -47.06 -27.43
C ASN A 326 7.15 -46.65 -28.92
N GLY A 327 5.97 -46.65 -29.54
CA GLY A 327 5.76 -46.27 -30.93
C GLY A 327 6.41 -47.19 -31.96
N ILE A 328 6.84 -48.40 -31.59
CA ILE A 328 7.51 -49.32 -32.52
C ILE A 328 6.47 -50.20 -33.23
N THR A 329 6.39 -50.10 -34.56
CA THR A 329 5.48 -50.92 -35.39
C THR A 329 6.04 -52.32 -35.63
N ALA A 330 5.23 -53.24 -36.17
CA ALA A 330 5.67 -54.60 -36.51
C ALA A 330 6.84 -54.64 -37.52
N SER A 331 7.01 -53.63 -38.37
CA SER A 331 8.17 -53.51 -39.26
C SER A 331 9.42 -52.92 -38.59
N GLY A 332 9.35 -52.58 -37.30
CA GLY A 332 10.41 -51.87 -36.57
C GLY A 332 10.44 -50.35 -36.83
N LYS A 333 9.49 -49.80 -37.61
CA LYS A 333 9.41 -48.35 -37.83
C LYS A 333 8.93 -47.69 -36.54
N LYS A 334 9.61 -46.62 -36.12
CA LYS A 334 9.14 -45.79 -35.01
C LYS A 334 8.15 -44.73 -35.51
N VAL A 335 6.94 -44.74 -34.97
CA VAL A 335 5.89 -43.74 -35.15
C VAL A 335 5.67 -42.97 -33.86
N TYR A 336 5.36 -41.67 -33.95
CA TYR A 336 5.14 -40.80 -32.80
C TYR A 336 4.20 -39.64 -33.15
N ASN A 337 3.42 -39.17 -32.19
CA ASN A 337 2.52 -38.04 -32.43
C ASN A 337 3.33 -36.78 -32.76
N GLY A 338 2.93 -36.04 -33.78
CA GLY A 338 3.68 -34.92 -34.37
C GLY A 338 4.67 -35.34 -35.46
N MET A 339 4.67 -36.61 -35.89
CA MET A 339 5.57 -37.08 -36.94
C MET A 339 5.31 -36.35 -38.27
N PRO A 340 6.36 -35.79 -38.90
CA PRO A 340 6.24 -35.03 -40.16
C PRO A 340 5.79 -35.89 -41.35
N ASN A 341 6.12 -37.20 -41.35
CA ASN A 341 5.87 -38.12 -42.47
C ASN A 341 5.01 -39.34 -42.05
N PRO A 342 3.68 -39.20 -41.94
CA PRO A 342 2.83 -40.18 -41.28
C PRO A 342 2.16 -41.21 -42.20
N TYR A 343 2.64 -41.38 -43.45
CA TYR A 343 2.00 -42.24 -44.46
C TYR A 343 2.19 -43.73 -44.18
N TYR A 344 1.60 -44.17 -43.08
CA TYR A 344 1.68 -45.50 -42.52
C TYR A 344 0.29 -46.07 -42.29
N VAL A 345 0.13 -47.35 -42.59
CA VAL A 345 -1.05 -48.11 -42.17
C VAL A 345 -0.66 -49.32 -41.37
N ALA A 346 -1.56 -49.73 -40.49
CA ALA A 346 -1.62 -51.08 -40.00
C ALA A 346 -2.49 -51.93 -40.94
N CYS A 347 -1.97 -53.07 -41.37
CA CYS A 347 -2.66 -54.02 -42.25
C CYS A 347 -2.11 -55.43 -42.03
N ASN A 348 -3.00 -56.41 -41.86
CA ASN A 348 -2.60 -57.81 -41.64
C ASN A 348 -2.73 -58.70 -42.87
N TRP A 349 -3.39 -58.23 -43.94
CA TRP A 349 -3.61 -59.02 -45.16
C TRP A 349 -2.59 -58.73 -46.28
N LEU A 350 -1.77 -57.67 -46.17
CA LEU A 350 -0.66 -57.38 -47.08
C LEU A 350 0.70 -57.64 -46.44
N PRO A 351 1.74 -57.98 -47.20
CA PRO A 351 3.12 -57.98 -46.70
C PRO A 351 3.51 -56.61 -46.13
N LEU A 352 4.33 -56.58 -45.06
CA LEU A 352 4.96 -55.34 -44.59
C LEU A 352 5.81 -54.74 -45.73
N GLY A 353 5.90 -53.42 -45.79
CA GLY A 353 6.60 -52.69 -46.84
C GLY A 353 5.78 -52.42 -48.10
N SER A 354 4.67 -53.14 -48.29
CA SER A 354 3.72 -52.86 -49.37
C SER A 354 3.23 -51.42 -49.27
N VAL A 355 2.99 -50.80 -50.43
CA VAL A 355 2.42 -49.46 -50.50
C VAL A 355 1.04 -49.56 -51.13
N ILE A 356 0.06 -48.94 -50.49
CA ILE A 356 -1.32 -48.87 -50.96
C ILE A 356 -1.72 -47.41 -51.17
N SER A 357 -2.41 -47.13 -52.27
CA SER A 357 -3.09 -45.86 -52.48
C SER A 357 -4.49 -45.95 -51.91
N VAL A 358 -4.80 -45.15 -50.90
CA VAL A 358 -6.12 -45.06 -50.26
C VAL A 358 -6.70 -43.70 -50.63
N ASN A 359 -7.74 -43.69 -51.46
CA ASN A 359 -8.38 -42.48 -51.98
C ASN A 359 -7.36 -41.46 -52.58
N GLY A 360 -6.32 -41.96 -53.27
CA GLY A 360 -5.28 -41.15 -53.91
C GLY A 360 -4.06 -40.84 -53.04
N THR A 361 -4.08 -41.18 -51.76
CA THR A 361 -2.93 -40.99 -50.85
C THR A 361 -2.20 -42.30 -50.64
N ASN A 362 -0.89 -42.32 -50.87
CA ASN A 362 -0.07 -43.52 -50.71
C ASN A 362 0.33 -43.73 -49.25
N TYR A 363 0.17 -44.94 -48.74
CA TYR A 363 0.57 -45.32 -47.40
C TYR A 363 1.38 -46.63 -47.43
N THR A 364 2.41 -46.70 -46.60
CA THR A 364 3.23 -47.89 -46.42
C THR A 364 2.68 -48.76 -45.30
N VAL A 365 2.54 -50.05 -45.55
CA VAL A 365 2.16 -51.04 -44.54
C VAL A 365 3.36 -51.28 -43.63
N VAL A 366 3.32 -50.74 -42.41
CA VAL A 366 4.42 -50.85 -41.43
C VAL A 366 4.02 -51.56 -40.16
N ASP A 367 2.72 -51.79 -39.96
CA ASP A 367 2.20 -52.46 -38.78
C ASP A 367 1.14 -53.51 -39.14
N ARG A 368 0.84 -54.41 -38.19
CA ARG A 368 -0.18 -55.46 -38.35
C ARG A 368 -1.52 -55.10 -37.70
N GLY A 369 -1.50 -54.23 -36.69
CA GLY A 369 -2.67 -53.88 -35.89
C GLY A 369 -3.29 -55.10 -35.20
N GLY A 370 -4.57 -55.01 -34.87
CA GLY A 370 -5.30 -56.09 -34.19
C GLY A 370 -5.83 -57.18 -35.12
N SER A 371 -6.28 -58.30 -34.56
CA SER A 371 -6.88 -59.43 -35.31
C SER A 371 -8.06 -59.03 -36.21
N LYS A 372 -8.75 -57.93 -35.88
CA LYS A 372 -9.85 -57.34 -36.68
C LYS A 372 -9.42 -56.83 -38.07
N LEU A 373 -8.13 -56.65 -38.33
CA LEU A 373 -7.57 -56.24 -39.63
C LEU A 373 -7.20 -57.40 -40.56
N SER A 374 -7.45 -58.65 -40.17
CA SER A 374 -7.16 -59.83 -41.00
C SER A 374 -8.03 -59.95 -42.26
N LYS A 375 -9.19 -59.30 -42.28
CA LYS A 375 -10.08 -59.29 -43.45
C LYS A 375 -9.54 -58.35 -44.53
N THR A 376 -9.38 -58.85 -45.75
CA THR A 376 -8.99 -58.07 -46.93
C THR A 376 -9.81 -56.78 -47.06
N GLY A 377 -9.12 -55.66 -47.28
CA GLY A 377 -9.70 -54.33 -47.38
C GLY A 377 -9.90 -53.61 -46.04
N ARG A 378 -9.50 -54.18 -44.89
CA ARG A 378 -9.47 -53.48 -43.60
C ARG A 378 -8.07 -52.95 -43.30
N ILE A 379 -7.97 -51.66 -43.00
CA ILE A 379 -6.72 -50.99 -42.66
C ILE A 379 -6.96 -50.02 -41.51
N ASP A 380 -5.91 -49.74 -40.73
CA ASP A 380 -5.91 -48.59 -39.81
C ASP A 380 -4.88 -47.57 -40.28
N ILE A 381 -5.31 -46.34 -40.50
CA ILE A 381 -4.47 -45.22 -40.95
C ILE A 381 -3.85 -44.57 -39.73
N TYR A 382 -2.53 -44.39 -39.77
CA TYR A 382 -1.82 -43.68 -38.72
C TYR A 382 -2.09 -42.17 -38.78
N THR A 383 -2.38 -41.57 -37.63
CA THR A 383 -2.74 -40.15 -37.48
C THR A 383 -1.78 -39.50 -36.48
N PRO A 384 -0.78 -38.74 -36.96
CA PRO A 384 0.28 -38.19 -36.13
C PRO A 384 -0.21 -37.03 -35.27
N GLU A 385 -1.30 -36.35 -35.62
CA GLU A 385 -1.82 -35.20 -34.88
C GLU A 385 -2.40 -35.60 -33.50
N GLY A 386 -2.40 -36.90 -33.19
CA GLY A 386 -2.69 -37.43 -31.86
C GLY A 386 -4.11 -37.94 -31.71
N HIS A 387 -4.46 -38.30 -30.48
CA HIS A 387 -5.67 -39.09 -30.19
C HIS A 387 -6.95 -38.37 -30.59
N ALA A 388 -7.05 -37.07 -30.33
CA ALA A 388 -8.21 -36.27 -30.72
C ALA A 388 -8.41 -36.24 -32.25
N ALA A 389 -7.33 -36.17 -33.03
CA ALA A 389 -7.41 -36.22 -34.48
C ALA A 389 -7.80 -37.61 -35.00
N ALA A 390 -7.28 -38.68 -34.39
CA ALA A 390 -7.67 -40.04 -34.73
C ALA A 390 -9.17 -40.29 -34.50
N LEU A 391 -9.71 -39.82 -33.36
CA LEU A 391 -11.16 -39.88 -33.08
C LEU A 391 -12.00 -39.10 -34.10
N ARG A 392 -11.54 -37.91 -34.52
CA ARG A 392 -12.21 -37.14 -35.58
C ARG A 392 -12.17 -37.83 -36.94
N GLY A 393 -11.05 -38.50 -37.27
CA GLY A 393 -10.92 -39.29 -38.49
C GLY A 393 -11.85 -40.50 -38.52
N GLY A 394 -12.13 -41.09 -37.36
CA GLY A 394 -13.19 -42.09 -37.17
C GLY A 394 -12.99 -43.34 -38.04
N THR A 395 -14.08 -43.83 -38.64
CA THR A 395 -14.08 -44.96 -39.57
C THR A 395 -14.88 -44.64 -40.82
N GLY A 396 -14.42 -45.13 -41.97
CA GLY A 396 -15.08 -44.87 -43.25
C GLY A 396 -14.81 -45.94 -44.28
N SER A 397 -15.51 -45.85 -45.42
CA SER A 397 -15.24 -46.66 -46.61
C SER A 397 -14.12 -46.04 -47.43
N CYS A 398 -13.34 -46.85 -48.14
CA CYS A 398 -12.29 -46.39 -49.04
C CYS A 398 -12.12 -47.29 -50.26
N ASP A 399 -11.49 -46.73 -51.29
CA ASP A 399 -10.93 -47.49 -52.40
C ASP A 399 -9.41 -47.61 -52.20
N ILE A 400 -8.93 -48.85 -52.20
CA ILE A 400 -7.52 -49.21 -51.99
C ILE A 400 -6.97 -49.74 -53.31
N THR A 401 -5.86 -49.17 -53.78
CA THR A 401 -5.09 -49.70 -54.91
C THR A 401 -3.73 -50.15 -54.42
N ILE A 402 -3.34 -51.39 -54.71
CA ILE A 402 -1.99 -51.87 -54.39
C ILE A 402 -1.01 -51.25 -55.39
N VAL A 403 -0.05 -50.47 -54.90
CA VAL A 403 0.93 -49.75 -55.75
C VAL A 403 2.37 -50.22 -55.53
N ARG A 404 2.62 -51.03 -54.50
CA ARG A 404 3.82 -51.86 -54.35
C ARG A 404 3.54 -53.04 -53.43
N LEU A 405 4.12 -54.20 -53.70
CA LEU A 405 4.03 -55.39 -52.86
C LEU A 405 5.36 -55.67 -52.16
N GLY A 406 5.38 -55.58 -50.83
CA GLY A 406 6.60 -55.76 -50.04
C GLY A 406 7.57 -54.58 -50.12
N TRP A 407 8.72 -54.75 -49.47
CA TRP A 407 9.84 -53.80 -49.49
C TRP A 407 10.57 -53.76 -50.82
#